data_AF-F6D104-F1
#
_entry.id   AF-F6D104-F1
#
_cell.length_a   1.000
_cell.length_b   1.000
_cell.length_c   1.000
_cell.angle_alpha   90.00
_cell.angle_beta   90.00
_cell.angle_gamma   90.00
#
_symmetry.space_group_name_H-M   'P 1'
#
loop_
_entity.id
_entity.type
_entity.pdbx_description
1 polymer ?
#
loop_
_entity_poly.entity_id
_entity_poly.type
_entity_poly.pdbx_seq_one_letter_code
_entity_poly.pdbx_strand_id
1 'polypeptide(L)'
;MLVWQWGLIATSVMLAVVFVVLVVRYLSLRKQLNADEADNDEHHNEDNDEPLTDSAQTFEKEQWLVLLKQQKLICGELLNKLEKEDFQGRASLSCWSIFLDVEMKIIEEGLDDVDVISLLSAFKNILDKIDKAQEIDALLKSLKVNQSVLRELNKIIQKTGDKIFNQVNITTDLNTQLDKLQAQLAKEAELDESLGLLRSEIASMFELAERLKRHLDDVKKSGVAPEYIEALEDFLGGVDESDFLNSVGSEMDDKVADLKQLAANQKAIIEELKMQMRQLKGDGNDRHIGEYDISIARLEKSLLESSRVIKRLESKLENLHNIKHNLNIDLVKRDEALAEKTAQLANSDPTGNDIYSVIDEELSTMRNMEDLLSQGGLTEASDAFATEQASKIKELRQMVNDSELYVEVLERDLEKARVLRESLEYKLSHPESLTNPEFQDSDVLLEKELDELENLREINDELEAERKRLTTELYDGQAQTEEFSKLRHKVDELDKKIDSVQQSYVEMEEKYLNAMMAGEDGL
;
A
#
# COMPACT_ATOMS: atom_id res chain seq x y z
N MET A 1 -27.81 -20.99 43.75
CA MET A 1 -28.67 -22.19 43.66
C MET A 1 -29.76 -22.28 44.73
N LEU A 2 -29.53 -21.82 45.98
CA LEU A 2 -30.51 -21.93 47.07
C LEU A 2 -31.83 -21.16 46.83
N VAL A 3 -31.79 -19.93 46.29
CA VAL A 3 -32.99 -19.09 46.11
C VAL A 3 -34.00 -19.71 45.12
N TRP A 4 -33.52 -20.40 44.09
CA TRP A 4 -34.37 -21.07 43.10
C TRP A 4 -35.08 -22.31 43.67
N GLN A 5 -34.43 -23.03 44.59
CA GLN A 5 -35.04 -24.18 45.27
C GLN A 5 -36.14 -23.75 46.24
N TRP A 6 -35.96 -22.65 46.97
CA TRP A 6 -37.00 -22.07 47.83
C TRP A 6 -38.19 -21.53 47.03
N GLY A 7 -37.95 -20.96 45.84
CA GLY A 7 -39.01 -20.54 44.92
C GLY A 7 -39.88 -21.71 44.45
N LEU A 8 -39.26 -22.83 44.08
CA LEU A 8 -39.96 -24.04 43.64
C LEU A 8 -40.81 -24.68 44.75
N ILE A 9 -40.29 -24.70 45.98
CA ILE A 9 -41.02 -25.19 47.16
C ILE A 9 -42.22 -24.28 47.46
N ALA A 10 -42.05 -22.96 47.42
CA ALA A 10 -43.14 -22.01 47.66
C ALA A 10 -44.26 -22.15 46.62
N THR A 11 -43.91 -22.33 45.34
CA THR A 11 -44.91 -22.57 44.27
C THR A 11 -45.62 -23.92 44.41
N SER A 12 -44.91 -24.95 44.87
CA SER A 12 -45.50 -26.28 45.11
C SER A 12 -46.52 -26.26 46.26
N VAL A 13 -46.21 -25.56 47.36
CA VAL A 13 -47.13 -25.41 48.49
C VAL A 13 -48.37 -24.61 48.10
N MET A 14 -48.22 -23.53 47.32
CA MET A 14 -49.34 -22.77 46.76
C MET A 14 -50.27 -23.64 45.91
N LEU A 15 -49.71 -24.46 45.02
CA LEU A 15 -50.48 -25.38 44.18
C LEU A 15 -51.22 -26.44 45.00
N ALA A 16 -50.59 -26.98 46.05
CA ALA A 16 -51.23 -27.96 46.94
C ALA A 16 -52.43 -27.34 47.69
N VAL A 17 -52.31 -26.09 48.16
CA VAL A 17 -53.42 -25.39 48.83
C VAL A 17 -54.58 -25.15 47.88
N VAL A 18 -54.31 -24.71 46.64
CA VAL A 18 -55.35 -24.53 45.60
C VAL A 18 -56.05 -25.86 45.29
N PHE A 19 -55.29 -26.96 45.23
CA PHE A 19 -55.85 -28.29 44.99
C PHE A 19 -56.80 -28.74 46.11
N VAL A 20 -56.43 -28.51 47.37
CA VAL A 20 -57.30 -28.82 48.52
C VAL A 20 -58.60 -28.01 48.46
N VAL A 21 -58.53 -26.72 48.11
CA VAL A 21 -59.73 -25.88 47.96
C VAL A 21 -60.65 -26.40 46.86
N LEU A 22 -60.10 -26.84 45.72
CA LEU A 22 -60.88 -27.42 44.63
C LEU A 22 -61.55 -28.75 45.03
N VAL A 23 -60.85 -29.61 45.76
CA VAL A 23 -61.40 -30.89 46.24
C VAL A 23 -62.54 -30.66 47.25
N VAL A 24 -62.38 -29.72 48.18
CA VAL A 24 -63.44 -29.36 49.14
C VAL A 24 -64.65 -28.80 48.40
N ARG A 25 -64.44 -27.93 47.40
CA ARG A 25 -65.55 -27.37 46.62
C ARG A 25 -66.26 -28.45 45.80
N TYR A 26 -65.52 -29.36 45.19
CA TYR A 26 -66.07 -30.50 44.46
C TYR A 26 -66.92 -31.41 45.35
N LEU A 27 -66.43 -31.75 46.55
CA LEU A 27 -67.20 -32.54 47.52
C LEU A 27 -68.46 -31.82 48.01
N SER A 28 -68.41 -30.49 48.17
CA SER A 28 -69.59 -29.70 48.55
C SER A 28 -70.67 -29.69 47.46
N LEU A 29 -70.27 -29.58 46.19
CA LEU A 29 -71.17 -29.63 45.04
C LEU A 29 -71.80 -31.01 44.86
N ARG A 30 -71.01 -32.08 45.06
CA ARG A 30 -71.54 -33.45 45.04
C ARG A 30 -72.57 -33.70 46.15
N LYS A 31 -72.39 -33.10 47.33
CA LYS A 31 -73.35 -33.22 48.44
C LYS A 31 -74.66 -32.46 48.18
N GLN A 32 -74.63 -31.41 47.37
CA GLN A 32 -75.83 -30.70 46.93
C GLN A 32 -76.59 -31.49 45.85
N LEU A 33 -75.88 -32.13 44.91
CA LEU A 33 -76.52 -32.94 43.87
C LEU A 33 -77.28 -34.16 44.45
N ASN A 34 -76.69 -34.84 45.43
CA ASN A 34 -77.32 -36.00 46.07
C ASN A 34 -78.48 -35.63 47.02
N ALA A 35 -78.70 -34.34 47.31
CA ALA A 35 -79.81 -33.87 48.13
C ALA A 35 -81.07 -33.59 47.30
N ASP A 36 -80.92 -33.31 46.00
CA ASP A 36 -82.03 -33.09 45.06
C ASP A 36 -82.57 -34.38 44.42
N GLU A 37 -81.84 -35.49 44.52
CA GLU A 37 -82.19 -36.79 43.89
C GLU A 37 -83.05 -37.69 44.79
N ALA A 38 -83.43 -37.24 45.99
CA ALA A 38 -84.18 -38.02 46.99
C ALA A 38 -85.68 -37.70 47.06
N ASP A 39 -86.22 -36.80 46.23
CA ASP A 39 -87.59 -36.28 46.38
C ASP A 39 -88.48 -36.43 45.11
N ASN A 40 -88.13 -37.33 44.18
CA ASN A 40 -88.88 -37.44 42.91
C ASN A 40 -89.00 -38.87 42.37
N ASP A 41 -89.46 -39.80 43.21
CA ASP A 41 -89.72 -41.18 42.81
C ASP A 41 -91.07 -41.67 43.37
N GLU A 42 -92.18 -41.27 42.72
CA GLU A 42 -93.49 -41.94 42.81
C GLU A 42 -94.49 -41.35 41.79
N HIS A 43 -94.66 -41.99 40.63
CA HIS A 43 -95.96 -42.47 40.16
C HIS A 43 -95.88 -43.18 38.79
N HIS A 44 -96.09 -44.50 38.85
CA HIS A 44 -96.49 -45.40 37.79
C HIS A 44 -98.00 -45.26 37.51
N ASN A 45 -98.42 -45.28 36.23
CA ASN A 45 -99.37 -46.24 35.62
C ASN A 45 -100.41 -45.70 34.60
N GLU A 46 -100.48 -46.48 33.51
CA GLU A 46 -101.66 -46.96 32.77
C GLU A 46 -102.32 -46.11 31.66
N ASP A 47 -102.09 -46.63 30.44
CA ASP A 47 -102.91 -46.65 29.22
C ASP A 47 -104.38 -46.17 29.33
N ASN A 48 -104.73 -45.23 28.45
CA ASN A 48 -105.99 -45.23 27.72
C ASN A 48 -105.80 -44.54 26.37
N ASP A 49 -105.88 -45.33 25.29
CA ASP A 49 -106.17 -44.87 23.93
C ASP A 49 -107.65 -44.43 23.85
N GLU A 50 -107.90 -43.13 23.72
CA GLU A 50 -108.82 -42.54 22.73
C GLU A 50 -108.68 -41.00 22.72
N PRO A 51 -108.94 -40.34 21.59
CA PRO A 51 -108.16 -39.19 21.12
C PRO A 51 -108.79 -37.87 21.53
N LEU A 52 -108.09 -37.02 22.29
CA LEU A 52 -108.48 -35.62 22.57
C LEU A 52 -107.35 -34.85 23.30
N THR A 53 -106.19 -34.63 22.66
CA THR A 53 -105.17 -33.69 23.20
C THR A 53 -104.41 -32.92 22.13
N ASP A 54 -105.05 -32.52 21.02
CA ASP A 54 -104.50 -31.44 20.17
C ASP A 54 -104.38 -30.12 20.95
N SER A 55 -105.13 -29.95 22.04
CA SER A 55 -105.08 -28.76 22.91
C SER A 55 -103.94 -28.77 23.94
N ALA A 56 -103.38 -29.93 24.30
CA ALA A 56 -102.26 -30.01 25.26
C ALA A 56 -100.91 -29.83 24.55
N GLN A 57 -100.73 -30.44 23.37
CA GLN A 57 -99.52 -30.25 22.56
C GLN A 57 -99.40 -28.82 22.00
N THR A 58 -100.52 -28.17 21.65
CA THR A 58 -100.50 -26.76 21.22
C THR A 58 -100.16 -25.82 22.37
N PHE A 59 -100.65 -26.09 23.59
CA PHE A 59 -100.33 -25.28 24.77
C PHE A 59 -98.85 -25.38 25.18
N GLU A 60 -98.26 -26.58 25.15
CA GLU A 60 -96.82 -26.76 25.39
C GLU A 60 -95.97 -26.10 24.30
N LYS A 61 -96.38 -26.24 23.03
CA LYS A 61 -95.74 -25.56 21.89
C LYS A 61 -95.74 -24.04 22.06
N GLU A 62 -96.87 -23.45 22.47
CA GLU A 62 -96.97 -22.02 22.74
C GLU A 62 -96.08 -21.57 23.90
N GLN A 63 -95.98 -22.35 24.97
CA GLN A 63 -95.08 -22.04 26.09
C GLN A 63 -93.60 -22.06 25.68
N TRP A 64 -93.17 -23.05 24.88
CA TRP A 64 -91.80 -23.11 24.36
C TRP A 64 -91.49 -21.93 23.43
N LEU A 65 -92.44 -21.52 22.59
CA LEU A 65 -92.28 -20.35 21.74
C LEU A 65 -92.17 -19.05 22.54
N VAL A 66 -92.88 -18.92 23.66
CA VAL A 66 -92.75 -17.77 24.57
C VAL A 66 -91.36 -17.74 25.22
N LEU A 67 -90.87 -18.88 25.70
CA LEU A 67 -89.53 -18.99 26.29
C LEU A 67 -88.42 -18.69 25.28
N LEU A 68 -88.52 -19.20 24.05
CA LEU A 68 -87.55 -18.91 22.99
C LEU A 68 -87.57 -17.44 22.56
N LYS A 69 -88.76 -16.81 22.48
CA LYS A 69 -88.88 -15.36 22.24
C LYS A 69 -88.25 -14.54 23.37
N GLN A 70 -88.40 -14.98 24.61
CA GLN A 70 -87.75 -14.33 25.76
C GLN A 70 -86.23 -14.49 25.71
N GLN A 71 -85.71 -15.67 25.39
CA GLN A 71 -84.28 -15.90 25.22
C GLN A 71 -83.71 -15.06 24.07
N LYS A 72 -84.40 -14.98 22.93
CA LYS A 72 -84.02 -14.12 21.80
C LYS A 72 -83.96 -12.64 22.18
N LEU A 73 -84.92 -12.14 22.96
CA LEU A 73 -84.88 -10.77 23.48
C LEU A 73 -83.65 -10.54 24.37
N ILE A 74 -83.33 -11.48 25.24
CA ILE A 74 -82.13 -11.44 26.08
C ILE A 74 -80.86 -11.46 25.22
N CYS A 75 -80.79 -12.30 24.18
CA CYS A 75 -79.67 -12.29 23.22
C CYS A 75 -79.51 -10.91 22.58
N GLY A 76 -80.60 -10.32 22.09
CA GLY A 76 -80.59 -9.01 21.46
C GLY A 76 -80.13 -7.90 22.39
N GLU A 77 -80.56 -7.93 23.66
CA GLU A 77 -80.09 -7.00 24.67
C GLU A 77 -78.60 -7.18 24.99
N LEU A 78 -78.12 -8.43 25.09
CA LEU A 78 -76.71 -8.72 25.34
C LEU A 78 -75.83 -8.31 24.15
N LEU A 79 -76.30 -8.49 22.91
CA LEU A 79 -75.61 -8.06 21.69
C LEU A 79 -75.50 -6.53 21.61
N ASN A 80 -76.52 -5.81 22.11
CA ASN A 80 -76.52 -4.35 22.19
C ASN A 80 -75.66 -3.80 23.34
N LYS A 81 -75.52 -4.55 24.45
CA LYS A 81 -74.70 -4.18 25.61
C LYS A 81 -73.22 -4.48 25.42
N LEU A 82 -72.84 -5.46 24.59
CA LEU A 82 -71.44 -5.79 24.33
C LEU A 82 -70.75 -4.69 23.50
N GLU A 83 -69.51 -4.35 23.81
CA GLU A 83 -68.72 -3.37 23.05
C GLU A 83 -68.40 -3.87 21.62
N LYS A 84 -68.21 -2.95 20.67
CA LYS A 84 -67.98 -3.28 19.24
C LYS A 84 -66.66 -3.99 18.98
N GLU A 85 -65.72 -3.93 19.91
CA GLU A 85 -64.36 -4.49 19.77
C GLU A 85 -64.30 -6.00 20.08
N ASP A 86 -65.25 -6.53 20.86
CA ASP A 86 -65.29 -7.96 21.20
C ASP A 86 -66.01 -8.77 20.10
N PHE A 87 -65.28 -8.98 19.00
CA PHE A 87 -65.77 -9.72 17.84
C PHE A 87 -66.18 -11.16 18.19
N GLN A 88 -65.42 -11.83 19.08
CA GLN A 88 -65.69 -13.23 19.44
C GLN A 88 -66.96 -13.37 20.28
N GLY A 89 -67.16 -12.49 21.27
CA GLY A 89 -68.38 -12.46 22.07
C GLY A 89 -69.63 -12.09 21.26
N ARG A 90 -69.50 -11.16 20.30
CA ARG A 90 -70.61 -10.82 19.39
C ARG A 90 -70.90 -11.92 18.38
N ALA A 91 -69.86 -12.57 17.84
CA ALA A 91 -70.03 -13.68 16.90
C ALA A 91 -70.74 -14.86 17.57
N SER A 92 -70.35 -15.24 18.80
CA SER A 92 -70.99 -16.33 19.55
C SER A 92 -72.45 -16.02 19.88
N LEU A 93 -72.76 -14.80 20.33
CA LEU A 93 -74.14 -14.36 20.57
C LEU A 93 -74.96 -14.27 19.27
N SER A 94 -74.35 -13.89 18.15
CA SER A 94 -75.02 -13.90 16.84
C SER A 94 -75.31 -15.32 16.34
N CYS A 95 -74.36 -16.26 16.50
CA CYS A 95 -74.59 -17.68 16.22
C CYS A 95 -75.72 -18.24 17.11
N TRP A 96 -75.75 -17.87 18.39
CA TRP A 96 -76.79 -18.30 19.32
C TRP A 96 -78.16 -17.69 18.97
N SER A 97 -78.21 -16.43 18.55
CA SER A 97 -79.44 -15.80 18.04
C SER A 97 -79.94 -16.48 16.76
N ILE A 98 -79.05 -16.85 15.84
CA ILE A 98 -79.42 -17.57 14.61
C ILE A 98 -79.91 -18.98 14.96
N PHE A 99 -79.30 -19.63 15.95
CA PHE A 99 -79.73 -20.94 16.44
C PHE A 99 -81.14 -20.88 17.05
N LEU A 100 -81.43 -19.89 17.89
CA LEU A 100 -82.77 -19.67 18.43
C LEU A 100 -83.80 -19.33 17.34
N ASP A 101 -83.39 -18.61 16.30
CA ASP A 101 -84.25 -18.33 15.14
C ASP A 101 -84.56 -19.59 14.31
N VAL A 102 -83.59 -20.50 14.19
CA VAL A 102 -83.77 -21.81 13.58
C VAL A 102 -84.73 -22.66 14.42
N GLU A 103 -84.51 -22.76 15.73
CA GLU A 103 -85.36 -23.54 16.63
C GLU A 103 -86.79 -23.02 16.68
N MET A 104 -86.99 -21.69 16.69
CA MET A 104 -88.32 -21.08 16.63
C MET A 104 -89.03 -21.44 15.32
N LYS A 105 -88.35 -21.38 14.17
CA LYS A 105 -88.92 -21.78 12.86
C LYS A 105 -89.24 -23.26 12.77
N ILE A 106 -88.36 -24.12 13.27
CA ILE A 106 -88.58 -25.58 13.31
C ILE A 106 -89.81 -25.91 14.15
N ILE A 107 -89.99 -25.21 15.28
CA ILE A 107 -91.15 -25.40 16.15
C ILE A 107 -92.41 -24.82 15.47
N GLU A 108 -92.35 -23.63 14.87
CA GLU A 108 -93.52 -22.97 14.24
C GLU A 108 -94.05 -23.76 13.03
N GLU A 109 -93.21 -24.12 12.06
CA GLU A 109 -93.61 -24.66 10.73
C GLU A 109 -93.45 -26.20 10.60
N GLY A 110 -92.69 -26.86 11.50
CA GLY A 110 -92.39 -28.29 11.38
C GLY A 110 -91.27 -28.59 10.37
N LEU A 111 -90.60 -29.74 10.52
CA LEU A 111 -89.33 -30.06 9.85
C LEU A 111 -89.37 -30.15 8.30
N ASP A 112 -90.54 -30.36 7.70
CA ASP A 112 -90.65 -30.70 6.27
C ASP A 112 -90.65 -29.47 5.32
N ASP A 113 -90.90 -28.25 5.82
CA ASP A 113 -91.04 -27.04 4.98
C ASP A 113 -89.95 -25.96 5.25
N VAL A 114 -88.98 -26.27 6.12
CA VAL A 114 -87.92 -25.32 6.49
C VAL A 114 -86.74 -25.44 5.52
N ASP A 115 -86.46 -24.38 4.75
CA ASP A 115 -85.31 -24.26 3.84
C ASP A 115 -83.97 -24.21 4.62
N VAL A 116 -83.49 -25.39 5.06
CA VAL A 116 -82.23 -25.60 5.81
C VAL A 116 -81.03 -24.95 5.13
N ILE A 117 -81.02 -24.87 3.79
CA ILE A 117 -79.97 -24.26 2.99
C ILE A 117 -79.85 -22.74 3.26
N SER A 118 -80.98 -22.06 3.44
CA SER A 118 -80.99 -20.62 3.73
C SER A 118 -80.40 -20.31 5.12
N LEU A 119 -80.69 -21.16 6.10
CA LEU A 119 -80.20 -21.03 7.48
C LEU A 119 -78.71 -21.34 7.59
N LEU A 120 -78.22 -22.35 6.85
CA LEU A 120 -76.79 -22.68 6.77
C LEU A 120 -75.96 -21.55 6.12
N SER A 121 -76.56 -20.79 5.20
CA SER A 121 -75.89 -19.64 4.56
C SER A 121 -75.57 -18.50 5.52
N ALA A 122 -76.39 -18.30 6.57
CA ALA A 122 -76.14 -17.29 7.61
C ALA A 122 -74.96 -17.68 8.49
N PHE A 123 -74.81 -18.97 8.82
CA PHE A 123 -73.66 -19.51 9.53
C PHE A 123 -72.37 -19.44 8.71
N LYS A 124 -72.46 -19.69 7.39
CA LYS A 124 -71.31 -19.61 6.47
C LYS A 124 -70.62 -18.24 6.53
N ASN A 125 -71.37 -17.15 6.56
CA ASN A 125 -70.81 -15.80 6.63
C ASN A 125 -70.07 -15.50 7.95
N ILE A 126 -70.43 -16.17 9.05
CA ILE A 126 -69.73 -16.02 10.33
C ILE A 126 -68.48 -16.89 10.35
N LEU A 127 -68.56 -18.13 9.84
CA LEU A 127 -67.42 -19.02 9.65
C LEU A 127 -66.35 -18.39 8.74
N ASP A 128 -66.72 -17.84 7.59
CA ASP A 128 -65.78 -17.18 6.68
C ASP A 128 -65.05 -15.99 7.33
N LYS A 129 -65.68 -15.30 8.29
CA LYS A 129 -65.03 -14.21 9.04
C LYS A 129 -64.10 -14.72 10.14
N ILE A 130 -64.44 -15.84 10.77
CA ILE A 130 -63.59 -16.50 11.78
C ILE A 130 -62.35 -17.09 11.10
N ASP A 131 -62.51 -17.74 9.95
CA ASP A 131 -61.38 -18.30 9.19
C ASP A 131 -60.40 -17.20 8.77
N LYS A 132 -60.91 -16.07 8.26
CA LYS A 132 -60.08 -14.90 7.96
C LYS A 132 -59.36 -14.35 9.19
N ALA A 133 -60.00 -14.35 10.36
CA ALA A 133 -59.35 -13.90 11.60
C ALA A 133 -58.23 -14.86 12.05
N GLN A 134 -58.42 -16.18 11.87
CA GLN A 134 -57.38 -17.17 12.14
C GLN A 134 -56.21 -17.08 11.15
N GLU A 135 -56.47 -16.81 9.87
CA GLU A 135 -55.43 -16.55 8.87
C GLU A 135 -54.60 -15.30 9.24
N ILE A 136 -55.26 -14.22 9.69
CA ILE A 136 -54.56 -13.01 10.15
C ILE A 136 -53.70 -13.29 11.39
N ASP A 137 -54.18 -14.10 12.35
CA ASP A 137 -53.36 -14.47 13.52
C ASP A 137 -52.15 -15.35 13.13
N ALA A 138 -52.32 -16.26 12.16
CA ALA A 138 -51.22 -17.03 11.60
C ALA A 138 -50.17 -16.12 10.90
N LEU A 139 -50.63 -15.11 10.16
CA LEU A 139 -49.75 -14.09 9.54
C LEU A 139 -49.06 -13.21 10.58
N LEU A 140 -49.73 -12.84 11.67
CA LEU A 140 -49.09 -12.07 12.75
C LEU A 140 -48.03 -12.90 13.47
N LYS A 141 -48.26 -14.20 13.68
CA LYS A 141 -47.25 -15.11 14.22
C LYS A 141 -46.05 -15.23 13.28
N SER A 142 -46.25 -15.38 11.97
CA SER A 142 -45.15 -15.45 11.01
C SER A 142 -44.39 -14.12 10.91
N LEU A 143 -45.09 -12.99 10.97
CA LEU A 143 -44.46 -11.66 11.02
C LEU A 143 -43.63 -11.47 12.29
N LYS A 144 -44.10 -11.94 13.44
CA LYS A 144 -43.36 -11.89 14.71
C LYS A 144 -42.08 -12.73 14.66
N VAL A 145 -42.14 -13.92 14.05
CA VAL A 145 -40.96 -14.75 13.80
C VAL A 145 -39.99 -14.02 12.86
N ASN A 146 -40.48 -13.47 11.75
CA ASN A 146 -39.66 -12.68 10.82
C ASN A 146 -39.02 -11.46 11.52
N GLN A 147 -39.74 -10.80 12.42
CA GLN A 147 -39.19 -9.69 13.19
C GLN A 147 -38.11 -10.15 14.18
N SER A 148 -38.25 -11.33 14.81
CA SER A 148 -37.17 -11.91 15.62
C SER A 148 -35.95 -12.28 14.79
N VAL A 149 -36.13 -12.88 13.61
CA VAL A 149 -35.03 -13.19 12.69
C VAL A 149 -34.34 -11.91 12.23
N LEU A 150 -35.06 -10.83 11.93
CA LEU A 150 -34.47 -9.54 11.57
C LEU A 150 -33.65 -8.94 12.72
N ARG A 151 -34.09 -9.07 13.98
CA ARG A 151 -33.30 -8.63 15.14
C ARG A 151 -32.03 -9.45 15.31
N GLU A 152 -32.12 -10.77 15.14
CA GLU A 152 -30.95 -11.66 15.19
C GLU A 152 -29.99 -11.36 14.04
N LEU A 153 -30.49 -11.16 12.82
CA LEU A 153 -29.70 -10.77 11.66
C LEU A 153 -29.00 -9.43 11.91
N ASN A 154 -29.70 -8.43 12.45
CA ASN A 154 -29.10 -7.14 12.76
C ASN A 154 -27.99 -7.26 13.82
N LYS A 155 -28.20 -8.12 14.84
CA LYS A 155 -27.16 -8.44 15.84
C LYS A 155 -25.95 -9.16 15.22
N ILE A 156 -26.17 -10.06 14.26
CA ILE A 156 -25.09 -10.73 13.51
C ILE A 156 -24.36 -9.71 12.64
N ILE A 157 -25.06 -8.83 11.93
CA ILE A 157 -24.48 -7.77 11.10
C ILE A 157 -23.61 -6.85 11.96
N GLN A 158 -24.08 -6.44 13.14
CA GLN A 158 -23.28 -5.61 14.04
C GLN A 158 -22.00 -6.33 14.50
N LYS A 159 -22.11 -7.59 14.94
CA LYS A 159 -20.94 -8.40 15.33
C LYS A 159 -19.96 -8.63 14.18
N THR A 160 -20.47 -8.85 12.97
CA THR A 160 -19.64 -9.03 11.77
C THR A 160 -19.01 -7.71 11.36
N GLY A 161 -19.71 -6.58 11.50
CA GLY A 161 -19.18 -5.23 11.32
C GLY A 161 -18.02 -4.95 12.27
N ASP A 162 -18.17 -5.24 13.56
CA ASP A 162 -17.09 -5.09 14.55
C ASP A 162 -15.87 -5.97 14.22
N LYS A 163 -16.09 -7.21 13.76
CA LYS A 163 -15.01 -8.10 13.31
C LYS A 163 -14.29 -7.57 12.06
N ILE A 164 -15.04 -7.10 11.07
CA ILE A 164 -14.48 -6.50 9.86
C ILE A 164 -13.69 -5.25 10.22
N PHE A 165 -14.21 -4.40 11.11
CA PHE A 165 -13.51 -3.21 11.59
C PHE A 165 -12.19 -3.56 12.28
N ASN A 166 -12.19 -4.57 13.17
CA ASN A 166 -10.96 -5.06 13.80
C ASN A 166 -9.98 -5.63 12.77
N GLN A 167 -10.46 -6.37 11.77
CA GLN A 167 -9.62 -6.91 10.71
C GLN A 167 -9.02 -5.80 9.84
N VAL A 168 -9.80 -4.77 9.51
CA VAL A 168 -9.31 -3.59 8.78
C VAL A 168 -8.23 -2.89 9.60
N ASN A 169 -8.46 -2.70 10.91
CA ASN A 169 -7.49 -2.06 11.79
C ASN A 169 -6.16 -2.85 11.91
N ILE A 170 -6.25 -4.18 12.00
CA ILE A 170 -5.06 -5.06 11.96
C ILE A 170 -4.37 -4.96 10.59
N THR A 171 -5.14 -4.91 9.50
CA THR A 171 -4.58 -4.77 8.15
C THR A 171 -3.87 -3.43 7.96
N THR A 172 -4.44 -2.35 8.50
CA THR A 172 -3.78 -1.03 8.48
C THR A 172 -2.52 -1.02 9.32
N ASP A 173 -2.51 -1.63 10.51
CA ASP A 173 -1.30 -1.74 11.34
C ASP A 173 -0.21 -2.54 10.62
N LEU A 174 -0.55 -3.71 10.05
CA LEU A 174 0.36 -4.51 9.23
C LEU A 174 0.91 -3.74 8.03
N ASN A 175 0.07 -2.96 7.33
CA ASN A 175 0.54 -2.12 6.24
C ASN A 175 1.49 -1.04 6.72
N THR A 176 1.23 -0.37 7.85
CA THR A 176 2.18 0.62 8.39
C THR A 176 3.51 -0.02 8.82
N GLN A 177 3.49 -1.26 9.33
CA GLN A 177 4.70 -2.01 9.63
C GLN A 177 5.44 -2.42 8.36
N LEU A 178 4.70 -2.82 7.32
CA LEU A 178 5.26 -3.11 5.99
C LEU A 178 5.94 -1.87 5.41
N ASP A 179 5.29 -0.71 5.46
CA ASP A 179 5.84 0.55 4.96
C ASP A 179 7.11 0.95 5.74
N LYS A 180 7.12 0.76 7.07
CA LYS A 180 8.32 0.97 7.90
C LYS A 180 9.46 0.02 7.51
N LEU A 181 9.17 -1.26 7.32
CA LEU A 181 10.17 -2.25 6.90
C LEU A 181 10.69 -1.97 5.49
N GLN A 182 9.83 -1.54 4.57
CA GLN A 182 10.23 -1.10 3.23
C GLN A 182 11.13 0.13 3.27
N ALA A 183 10.81 1.11 4.11
CA ALA A 183 11.66 2.29 4.31
C ALA A 183 13.02 1.92 4.93
N GLN A 184 13.05 1.00 5.90
CA GLN A 184 14.30 0.49 6.48
C GLN A 184 15.14 -0.26 5.45
N LEU A 185 14.51 -1.10 4.62
CA LEU A 185 15.20 -1.83 3.55
C LEU A 185 15.78 -0.89 2.48
N ALA A 186 15.07 0.18 2.12
CA ALA A 186 15.60 1.18 1.19
C ALA A 186 16.83 1.88 1.77
N LYS A 187 16.83 2.18 3.07
CA LYS A 187 17.99 2.76 3.76
C LYS A 187 19.16 1.79 3.86
N GLU A 188 18.89 0.50 4.04
CA GLU A 188 19.93 -0.54 4.03
C GLU A 188 20.60 -0.65 2.65
N ALA A 189 19.85 -0.50 1.56
CA ALA A 189 20.40 -0.50 0.20
C ALA A 189 21.35 0.69 -0.04
N GLU A 190 21.00 1.89 0.44
CA GLU A 190 21.87 3.07 0.40
C GLU A 190 23.14 2.86 1.25
N LEU A 191 23.00 2.23 2.42
CA LEU A 191 24.13 1.91 3.28
C LEU A 191 25.07 0.89 2.61
N ASP A 192 24.52 -0.15 1.99
CA ASP A 192 25.26 -1.15 1.22
C ASP A 192 25.99 -0.52 0.02
N GLU A 193 25.39 0.47 -0.65
CA GLU A 193 26.05 1.23 -1.73
C GLU A 193 27.25 2.02 -1.20
N SER A 194 27.07 2.76 -0.09
CA SER A 194 28.16 3.51 0.56
C SER A 194 29.28 2.60 1.06
N LEU A 195 28.94 1.43 1.60
CA LEU A 195 29.90 0.42 2.05
C LEU A 195 30.61 -0.20 0.84
N GLY A 196 29.91 -0.41 -0.28
CA GLY A 196 30.49 -0.81 -1.56
C GLY A 196 31.53 0.19 -2.08
N LEU A 197 31.24 1.48 -2.02
CA LEU A 197 32.20 2.54 -2.37
C LEU A 197 33.43 2.53 -1.47
N LEU A 198 33.24 2.46 -0.15
CA LEU A 198 34.34 2.34 0.82
C LEU A 198 35.19 1.09 0.56
N ARG A 199 34.58 -0.05 0.24
CA ARG A 199 35.31 -1.27 -0.14
C ARG A 199 36.11 -1.09 -1.43
N SER A 200 35.57 -0.38 -2.42
CA SER A 200 36.29 -0.11 -3.66
C SER A 200 37.49 0.80 -3.42
N GLU A 201 37.34 1.79 -2.55
CA GLU A 201 38.42 2.70 -2.15
C GLU A 201 39.50 1.93 -1.37
N ILE A 202 39.11 1.14 -0.37
CA ILE A 202 40.04 0.30 0.40
C ILE A 202 40.76 -0.70 -0.52
N ALA A 203 40.05 -1.36 -1.43
CA ALA A 203 40.65 -2.27 -2.41
C ALA A 203 41.66 -1.56 -3.32
N SER A 204 41.35 -0.33 -3.77
CA SER A 204 42.29 0.47 -4.56
C SER A 204 43.54 0.88 -3.77
N MET A 205 43.38 1.17 -2.47
CA MET A 205 44.49 1.45 -1.56
C MET A 205 45.37 0.22 -1.34
N PHE A 206 44.79 -0.98 -1.23
CA PHE A 206 45.55 -2.24 -1.16
C PHE A 206 46.24 -2.57 -2.48
N GLU A 207 45.62 -2.30 -3.64
CA GLU A 207 46.26 -2.46 -4.94
C GLU A 207 47.47 -1.51 -5.09
N LEU A 208 47.34 -0.28 -4.58
CA LEU A 208 48.44 0.69 -4.50
C LEU A 208 49.54 0.20 -3.55
N ALA A 209 49.17 -0.32 -2.37
CA ALA A 209 50.12 -0.90 -1.42
C ALA A 209 50.88 -2.09 -2.02
N GLU A 210 50.21 -2.99 -2.76
CA GLU A 210 50.87 -4.07 -3.49
C GLU A 210 51.80 -3.56 -4.60
N ARG A 211 51.38 -2.53 -5.37
CA ARG A 211 52.23 -1.89 -6.38
C ARG A 211 53.49 -1.30 -5.73
N LEU A 212 53.33 -0.62 -4.60
CA LEU A 212 54.46 -0.08 -3.82
C LEU A 212 55.36 -1.18 -3.28
N LYS A 213 54.80 -2.31 -2.83
CA LYS A 213 55.57 -3.47 -2.37
C LYS A 213 56.38 -4.11 -3.50
N ARG A 214 55.81 -4.26 -4.70
CA ARG A 214 56.55 -4.70 -5.90
C ARG A 214 57.64 -3.70 -6.29
N HIS A 215 57.33 -2.41 -6.25
CA HIS A 215 58.30 -1.35 -6.52
C HIS A 215 59.44 -1.32 -5.49
N LEU A 216 59.13 -1.57 -4.21
CA LEU A 216 60.12 -1.72 -3.14
C LEU A 216 61.03 -2.92 -3.41
N ASP A 217 60.48 -4.08 -3.79
CA ASP A 217 61.27 -5.26 -4.13
C ASP A 217 62.22 -5.01 -5.33
N ASP A 218 61.80 -4.20 -6.30
CA ASP A 218 62.62 -3.86 -7.47
C ASP A 218 63.68 -2.79 -7.16
N VAL A 219 63.37 -1.79 -6.33
CA VAL A 219 64.34 -0.80 -5.84
C VAL A 219 65.36 -1.43 -4.89
N LYS A 220 64.94 -2.40 -4.07
CA LYS A 220 65.84 -3.17 -3.20
C LYS A 220 66.81 -4.04 -4.00
N LYS A 221 66.41 -4.54 -5.18
CA LYS A 221 67.30 -5.22 -6.14
C LYS A 221 68.25 -4.26 -6.86
N SER A 222 67.83 -3.01 -7.12
CA SER A 222 68.65 -2.01 -7.83
C SER A 222 69.69 -1.34 -6.92
N GLY A 223 69.49 -1.35 -5.60
CA GLY A 223 70.46 -0.91 -4.60
C GLY A 223 70.63 0.62 -4.50
N VAL A 224 69.69 1.39 -5.07
CA VAL A 224 69.73 2.86 -5.07
C VAL A 224 68.86 3.40 -3.92
N ALA A 225 69.45 4.22 -3.05
CA ALA A 225 68.81 4.97 -1.94
C ALA A 225 68.23 4.13 -0.77
N PRO A 226 69.05 3.77 0.24
CA PRO A 226 68.60 3.02 1.42
C PRO A 226 67.58 3.79 2.28
N GLU A 227 67.66 5.12 2.33
CA GLU A 227 66.75 5.99 3.08
C GLU A 227 65.32 5.96 2.51
N TYR A 228 65.17 5.77 1.19
CA TYR A 228 63.88 5.64 0.51
C TYR A 228 63.26 4.25 0.74
N ILE A 229 64.09 3.22 0.81
CA ILE A 229 63.68 1.84 1.13
C ILE A 229 63.15 1.76 2.56
N GLU A 230 63.83 2.40 3.53
CA GLU A 230 63.40 2.43 4.93
C GLU A 230 62.07 3.18 5.11
N ALA A 231 61.88 4.32 4.43
CA ALA A 231 60.61 5.06 4.46
C ALA A 231 59.43 4.30 3.82
N LEU A 232 59.68 3.53 2.76
CA LEU A 232 58.67 2.68 2.13
C LEU A 232 58.36 1.43 2.96
N GLU A 233 59.36 0.84 3.61
CA GLU A 233 59.16 -0.29 4.55
C GLU A 233 58.36 0.14 5.78
N ASP A 234 58.61 1.32 6.34
CA ASP A 234 57.82 1.89 7.44
C ASP A 234 56.38 2.20 7.02
N PHE A 235 56.16 2.72 5.81
CA PHE A 235 54.82 3.00 5.28
C PHE A 235 54.02 1.71 5.03
N LEU A 236 54.65 0.69 4.45
CA LEU A 236 54.02 -0.61 4.18
C LEU A 236 53.81 -1.45 5.44
N GLY A 237 54.65 -1.28 6.47
CA GLY A 237 54.53 -1.96 7.76
C GLY A 237 53.26 -1.62 8.55
N GLY A 238 52.55 -0.55 8.17
CA GLY A 238 51.28 -0.15 8.75
C GLY A 238 50.03 -0.71 8.05
N VAL A 239 50.17 -1.37 6.90
CA VAL A 239 49.05 -1.85 6.06
C VAL A 239 48.99 -3.37 6.11
N ASP A 240 48.44 -3.92 7.19
CA ASP A 240 48.21 -5.36 7.31
C ASP A 240 46.95 -5.77 6.53
N GLU A 241 47.18 -6.54 5.47
CA GLU A 241 46.21 -7.10 4.52
C GLU A 241 45.14 -8.00 5.21
N SER A 242 45.46 -8.51 6.40
CA SER A 242 44.59 -9.44 7.13
C SER A 242 43.34 -8.79 7.70
N ASP A 243 43.39 -7.54 8.14
CA ASP A 243 42.29 -6.94 8.88
C ASP A 243 41.10 -6.62 7.98
N PHE A 244 41.36 -6.22 6.73
CA PHE A 244 40.33 -5.99 5.73
C PHE A 244 39.71 -7.29 5.23
N LEU A 245 40.53 -8.28 4.84
CA LEU A 245 40.02 -9.56 4.34
C LEU A 245 39.23 -10.32 5.42
N ASN A 246 39.64 -10.23 6.68
CA ASN A 246 38.89 -10.80 7.81
C ASN A 246 37.57 -10.07 8.06
N SER A 247 37.53 -8.73 7.94
CA SER A 247 36.29 -7.96 8.07
C SER A 247 35.30 -8.24 6.95
N VAL A 248 35.76 -8.34 5.70
CA VAL A 248 34.92 -8.69 4.55
C VAL A 248 34.47 -10.16 4.64
N GLY A 249 35.34 -11.04 5.11
CA GLY A 249 35.03 -12.45 5.36
C GLY A 249 33.94 -12.63 6.42
N SER A 250 34.07 -11.96 7.57
CA SER A 250 33.06 -12.07 8.64
C SER A 250 31.71 -11.53 8.22
N GLU A 251 31.68 -10.39 7.50
CA GLU A 251 30.41 -9.81 7.04
C GLU A 251 29.74 -10.67 5.96
N MET A 252 30.52 -11.29 5.07
CA MET A 252 29.97 -12.23 4.09
C MET A 252 29.43 -13.49 4.77
N ASP A 253 30.10 -13.98 5.81
CA ASP A 253 29.64 -15.10 6.62
C ASP A 253 28.32 -14.76 7.36
N ASP A 254 28.19 -13.53 7.88
CA ASP A 254 26.95 -13.03 8.50
C ASP A 254 25.80 -12.93 7.48
N LYS A 255 26.03 -12.36 6.28
CA LYS A 255 25.01 -12.31 5.22
C LYS A 255 24.62 -13.72 4.74
N VAL A 256 25.54 -14.67 4.71
CA VAL A 256 25.24 -16.09 4.41
C VAL A 256 24.43 -16.73 5.54
N ALA A 257 24.69 -16.39 6.80
CA ALA A 257 23.91 -16.86 7.94
C ALA A 257 22.46 -16.34 7.88
N ASP A 258 22.26 -15.06 7.56
CA ASP A 258 20.94 -14.44 7.40
C ASP A 258 20.15 -15.07 6.24
N LEU A 259 20.81 -15.32 5.10
CA LEU A 259 20.19 -16.04 3.98
C LEU A 259 19.78 -17.46 4.35
N LYS A 260 20.60 -18.18 5.14
CA LYS A 260 20.23 -19.50 5.66
C LYS A 260 19.05 -19.43 6.62
N GLN A 261 18.99 -18.42 7.49
CA GLN A 261 17.88 -18.21 8.40
C GLN A 261 16.58 -17.88 7.65
N LEU A 262 16.65 -17.05 6.60
CA LEU A 262 15.50 -16.74 5.74
C LEU A 262 15.00 -17.99 5.01
N ALA A 263 15.91 -18.80 4.46
CA ALA A 263 15.56 -20.07 3.82
C ALA A 263 14.94 -21.06 4.82
N ALA A 264 15.43 -21.11 6.07
CA ALA A 264 14.86 -21.91 7.13
C ALA A 264 13.44 -21.45 7.51
N ASN A 265 13.22 -20.14 7.62
CA ASN A 265 11.90 -19.55 7.88
C ASN A 265 10.92 -19.85 6.74
N GLN A 266 11.36 -19.74 5.49
CA GLN A 266 10.54 -20.12 4.32
C GLN A 266 10.18 -21.61 4.33
N LYS A 267 11.13 -22.48 4.68
CA LYS A 267 10.89 -23.91 4.83
C LYS A 267 9.86 -24.19 5.94
N ALA A 268 9.97 -23.52 7.09
CA ALA A 268 9.05 -23.66 8.20
C ALA A 268 7.62 -23.21 7.81
N ILE A 269 7.48 -22.08 7.12
CA ILE A 269 6.18 -21.61 6.61
C ILE A 269 5.58 -22.60 5.60
N ILE A 270 6.40 -23.15 4.70
CA ILE A 270 5.95 -24.17 3.73
C ILE A 270 5.50 -25.46 4.45
N GLU A 271 6.20 -25.87 5.51
CA GLU A 271 5.81 -27.03 6.32
C GLU A 271 4.52 -26.78 7.10
N GLU A 272 4.35 -25.58 7.68
CA GLU A 272 3.11 -25.17 8.35
C GLU A 272 1.93 -25.12 7.37
N LEU A 273 2.13 -24.56 6.17
CA LEU A 273 1.13 -24.54 5.09
C LEU A 273 0.77 -25.95 4.62
N LYS A 274 1.75 -26.84 4.47
CA LYS A 274 1.50 -28.27 4.15
C LYS A 274 0.74 -28.97 5.26
N MET A 275 1.00 -28.63 6.53
CA MET A 275 0.30 -29.20 7.68
C MET A 275 -1.14 -28.71 7.74
N GLN A 276 -1.38 -27.41 7.54
CA GLN A 276 -2.71 -26.83 7.41
C GLN A 276 -3.47 -27.46 6.24
N MET A 277 -2.83 -27.65 5.08
CA MET A 277 -3.45 -28.34 3.94
C MET A 277 -3.83 -29.80 4.25
N ARG A 278 -3.02 -30.52 5.04
CA ARG A 278 -3.33 -31.88 5.48
C ARG A 278 -4.46 -31.92 6.51
N GLN A 279 -4.50 -30.97 7.45
CA GLN A 279 -5.56 -30.86 8.45
C GLN A 279 -6.90 -30.46 7.78
N LEU A 280 -6.88 -29.50 6.86
CA LEU A 280 -8.05 -29.06 6.09
C LEU A 280 -8.58 -30.12 5.12
N LYS A 281 -7.72 -31.01 4.60
CA LYS A 281 -8.14 -32.16 3.79
C LYS A 281 -8.73 -33.31 4.63
N GLY A 282 -8.53 -33.29 5.95
CA GLY A 282 -9.02 -34.29 6.89
C GLY A 282 -10.45 -34.05 7.39
N ASP A 283 -10.92 -32.79 7.40
CA ASP A 283 -12.26 -32.41 7.88
C ASP A 283 -13.24 -32.21 6.72
N GLY A 284 -13.87 -33.31 6.28
CA GLY A 284 -14.88 -33.31 5.24
C GLY A 284 -16.22 -32.75 5.71
N ASN A 285 -16.39 -31.42 5.70
CA ASN A 285 -17.68 -30.77 5.92
C ASN A 285 -17.95 -29.63 4.92
N ASP A 286 -19.06 -29.74 4.19
CA ASP A 286 -19.49 -28.87 3.09
C ASP A 286 -19.91 -27.43 3.48
N ARG A 287 -19.68 -27.00 4.74
CA ARG A 287 -19.89 -25.59 5.14
C ARG A 287 -18.65 -24.71 4.94
N HIS A 288 -17.52 -25.31 4.58
CA HIS A 288 -16.26 -24.61 4.40
C HIS A 288 -16.01 -24.14 2.96
N ILE A 289 -16.94 -24.31 2.00
CA ILE A 289 -16.74 -23.96 0.57
C ILE A 289 -16.34 -22.49 0.37
N GLY A 290 -16.91 -21.54 1.12
CA GLY A 290 -16.49 -20.14 1.06
C GLY A 290 -15.12 -19.85 1.71
N GLU A 291 -14.77 -20.56 2.79
CA GLU A 291 -13.44 -20.48 3.40
C GLU A 291 -12.39 -21.20 2.54
N TYR A 292 -12.78 -22.25 1.81
CA TYR A 292 -11.99 -22.92 0.78
C TYR A 292 -11.72 -21.96 -0.37
N ASP A 293 -12.72 -21.25 -0.89
CA ASP A 293 -12.50 -20.29 -1.98
C ASP A 293 -11.58 -19.13 -1.56
N ILE A 294 -11.71 -18.62 -0.34
CA ILE A 294 -10.85 -17.52 0.17
C ILE A 294 -9.44 -18.02 0.47
N SER A 295 -9.29 -19.20 1.06
CA SER A 295 -7.97 -19.79 1.33
C SER A 295 -7.28 -20.24 0.05
N ILE A 296 -8.01 -20.80 -0.92
CA ILE A 296 -7.53 -21.13 -2.26
C ILE A 296 -7.15 -19.85 -3.01
N ALA A 297 -7.96 -18.78 -2.99
CA ALA A 297 -7.60 -17.51 -3.63
C ALA A 297 -6.36 -16.86 -2.98
N ARG A 298 -6.22 -16.97 -1.65
CA ARG A 298 -5.01 -16.52 -0.95
C ARG A 298 -3.80 -17.40 -1.30
N LEU A 299 -3.99 -18.71 -1.46
CA LEU A 299 -2.95 -19.64 -1.90
C LEU A 299 -2.54 -19.37 -3.34
N GLU A 300 -3.49 -19.21 -4.26
CA GLU A 300 -3.25 -18.82 -5.65
C GLU A 300 -2.53 -17.48 -5.73
N LYS A 301 -2.93 -16.49 -4.91
CA LYS A 301 -2.22 -15.21 -4.82
C LYS A 301 -0.78 -15.39 -4.33
N SER A 302 -0.58 -16.16 -3.26
CA SER A 302 0.77 -16.44 -2.71
C SER A 302 1.64 -17.26 -3.67
N LEU A 303 1.04 -18.14 -4.48
CA LEU A 303 1.72 -18.96 -5.48
C LEU A 303 2.03 -18.16 -6.74
N LEU A 304 1.17 -17.22 -7.13
CA LEU A 304 1.45 -16.24 -8.18
C LEU A 304 2.53 -15.25 -7.75
N GLU A 305 2.50 -14.80 -6.49
CA GLU A 305 3.54 -13.96 -5.90
C GLU A 305 4.87 -14.72 -5.82
N SER A 306 4.87 -15.99 -5.37
CA SER A 306 6.07 -16.82 -5.36
C SER A 306 6.58 -17.13 -6.77
N SER A 307 5.69 -17.39 -7.74
CA SER A 307 6.05 -17.54 -9.16
C SER A 307 6.66 -16.26 -9.73
N ARG A 308 6.16 -15.09 -9.35
CA ARG A 308 6.72 -13.79 -9.74
C ARG A 308 8.09 -13.56 -9.12
N VAL A 309 8.28 -13.96 -7.86
CA VAL A 309 9.58 -13.90 -7.19
C VAL A 309 10.56 -14.89 -7.83
N ILE A 310 10.13 -16.12 -8.15
CA ILE A 310 10.95 -17.11 -8.86
C ILE A 310 11.36 -16.58 -10.24
N LYS A 311 10.44 -16.02 -11.04
CA LYS A 311 10.79 -15.40 -12.33
C LYS A 311 11.76 -14.24 -12.18
N ARG A 312 11.64 -13.42 -11.12
CA ARG A 312 12.61 -12.37 -10.82
C ARG A 312 13.97 -12.96 -10.45
N LEU A 313 14.00 -14.03 -9.66
CA LEU A 313 15.24 -14.72 -9.31
C LEU A 313 15.88 -15.40 -10.52
N GLU A 314 15.12 -16.06 -11.37
CA GLU A 314 15.57 -16.62 -12.65
C GLU A 314 16.14 -15.54 -13.56
N SER A 315 15.44 -14.40 -13.72
CA SER A 315 15.96 -13.27 -14.50
C SER A 315 17.23 -12.68 -13.88
N LYS A 316 17.35 -12.63 -12.55
CA LYS A 316 18.57 -12.21 -11.86
C LYS A 316 19.71 -13.20 -12.05
N LEU A 317 19.42 -14.50 -12.08
CA LEU A 317 20.40 -15.57 -12.28
C LEU A 317 20.87 -15.60 -13.73
N GLU A 318 19.97 -15.41 -14.69
CA GLU A 318 20.28 -15.26 -16.11
C GLU A 318 21.08 -13.98 -16.36
N ASN A 319 20.71 -12.86 -15.74
CA ASN A 319 21.50 -11.63 -15.77
C ASN A 319 22.87 -11.82 -15.13
N LEU A 320 22.98 -12.51 -13.99
CA LEU A 320 24.27 -12.84 -13.38
C LEU A 320 25.09 -13.79 -14.26
N HIS A 321 24.44 -14.72 -14.96
CA HIS A 321 25.12 -15.61 -15.89
C HIS A 321 25.66 -14.84 -17.10
N ASN A 322 24.88 -13.91 -17.64
CA ASN A 322 25.29 -13.01 -18.72
C ASN A 322 26.40 -12.05 -18.26
N ILE A 323 26.29 -11.47 -17.06
CA ILE A 323 27.34 -10.64 -16.45
C ILE A 323 28.60 -11.46 -16.21
N LYS A 324 28.49 -12.69 -15.70
CA LYS A 324 29.63 -13.60 -15.52
C LYS A 324 30.27 -13.96 -16.87
N HIS A 325 29.46 -14.22 -17.89
CA HIS A 325 29.96 -14.52 -19.23
C HIS A 325 30.66 -13.31 -19.84
N ASN A 326 30.09 -12.12 -19.71
CA ASN A 326 30.68 -10.86 -20.16
C ASN A 326 31.97 -10.55 -19.40
N LEU A 327 31.97 -10.68 -18.06
CA LEU A 327 33.18 -10.54 -17.24
C LEU A 327 34.25 -11.54 -17.65
N ASN A 328 33.88 -12.78 -17.97
CA ASN A 328 34.84 -13.78 -18.44
C ASN A 328 35.39 -13.44 -19.82
N ILE A 329 34.56 -12.92 -20.73
CA ILE A 329 35.01 -12.40 -22.03
C ILE A 329 35.92 -11.19 -21.83
N ASP A 330 35.58 -10.27 -20.93
CA ASP A 330 36.37 -9.06 -20.66
C ASP A 330 37.68 -9.40 -19.95
N LEU A 331 37.71 -10.42 -19.09
CA LEU A 331 38.92 -10.95 -18.47
C LEU A 331 39.83 -11.57 -19.53
N VAL A 332 39.28 -12.41 -20.42
CA VAL A 332 40.04 -12.97 -21.54
C VAL A 332 40.57 -11.87 -22.47
N LYS A 333 39.76 -10.86 -22.81
CA LYS A 333 40.21 -9.71 -23.61
C LYS A 333 41.28 -8.88 -22.92
N ARG A 334 41.18 -8.69 -21.60
CA ARG A 334 42.20 -7.99 -20.81
C ARG A 334 43.49 -8.81 -20.75
N ASP A 335 43.40 -10.12 -20.58
CA ASP A 335 44.55 -11.02 -20.61
C ASP A 335 45.20 -11.03 -22.00
N GLU A 336 44.41 -11.02 -23.08
CA GLU A 336 44.91 -10.87 -24.46
C GLU A 336 45.57 -9.51 -24.68
N ALA A 337 44.96 -8.41 -24.22
CA ALA A 337 45.52 -7.06 -24.32
C ALA A 337 46.79 -6.89 -23.46
N LEU A 338 46.85 -7.51 -22.28
CA LEU A 338 48.04 -7.56 -21.45
C LEU A 338 49.13 -8.42 -22.09
N ALA A 339 48.78 -9.54 -22.71
CA ALA A 339 49.73 -10.35 -23.48
C ALA A 339 50.28 -9.58 -24.68
N GLU A 340 49.45 -8.81 -25.37
CA GLU A 340 49.86 -7.96 -26.49
C GLU A 340 50.75 -6.79 -26.02
N LYS A 341 50.37 -6.10 -24.94
CA LYS A 341 51.17 -5.00 -24.35
C LYS A 341 52.47 -5.50 -23.74
N THR A 342 52.50 -6.67 -23.11
CA THR A 342 53.75 -7.27 -22.62
C THR A 342 54.65 -7.74 -23.77
N ALA A 343 54.08 -8.21 -24.89
CA ALA A 343 54.85 -8.47 -26.10
C ALA A 343 55.37 -7.19 -26.76
N GLN A 344 54.60 -6.09 -26.75
CA GLN A 344 55.05 -4.78 -27.23
C GLN A 344 56.19 -4.23 -26.35
N LEU A 345 56.06 -4.32 -25.02
CA LEU A 345 57.10 -3.91 -24.06
C LEU A 345 58.37 -4.76 -24.16
N ALA A 346 58.24 -6.06 -24.45
CA ALA A 346 59.38 -6.94 -24.66
C ALA A 346 60.10 -6.69 -26.01
N ASN A 347 59.40 -6.11 -26.99
CA ASN A 347 59.96 -5.76 -28.31
C ASN A 347 60.47 -4.30 -28.38
N SER A 348 60.15 -3.46 -27.40
CA SER A 348 60.67 -2.09 -27.28
C SER A 348 61.94 -2.10 -26.43
N ASP A 349 63.10 -2.21 -27.08
CA ASP A 349 64.38 -1.87 -26.46
C ASP A 349 64.44 -0.35 -26.15
N PRO A 350 65.24 0.08 -25.15
CA PRO A 350 65.26 1.46 -24.67
C PRO A 350 66.11 2.33 -25.60
N THR A 351 65.60 2.67 -26.77
CA THR A 351 66.06 3.82 -27.55
C THR A 351 65.19 5.00 -27.18
N GLY A 352 65.79 6.07 -26.66
CA GLY A 352 65.12 7.26 -26.13
C GLY A 352 63.88 7.63 -26.94
N ASN A 353 62.71 7.42 -26.33
CA ASN A 353 61.44 7.70 -26.96
C ASN A 353 61.38 9.18 -27.32
N ASP A 354 61.08 9.43 -28.59
CA ASP A 354 60.80 10.76 -29.12
C ASP A 354 59.62 11.34 -28.33
N ILE A 355 59.79 12.51 -27.70
CA ILE A 355 58.78 13.12 -26.82
C ILE A 355 57.46 13.32 -27.57
N TYR A 356 57.53 13.59 -28.88
CA TYR A 356 56.37 13.69 -29.76
C TYR A 356 55.58 12.38 -29.88
N SER A 357 56.25 11.21 -29.84
CA SER A 357 55.56 9.90 -29.86
C SER A 357 54.79 9.61 -28.57
N VAL A 358 55.31 10.08 -27.43
CA VAL A 358 54.66 9.94 -26.13
C VAL A 358 53.45 10.87 -26.04
N ILE A 359 53.59 12.11 -26.52
CA ILE A 359 52.50 13.08 -26.61
C ILE A 359 51.39 12.57 -27.56
N ASP A 360 51.75 12.00 -28.72
CA ASP A 360 50.78 11.41 -29.64
C ASP A 360 50.06 10.18 -29.06
N GLU A 361 50.78 9.33 -28.32
CA GLU A 361 50.19 8.19 -27.63
C GLU A 361 49.21 8.68 -26.53
N GLU A 362 49.60 9.68 -25.73
CA GLU A 362 48.72 10.30 -24.73
C GLU A 362 47.48 10.93 -25.35
N LEU A 363 47.61 11.72 -26.43
CA LEU A 363 46.49 12.31 -27.16
C LEU A 363 45.55 11.25 -27.75
N SER A 364 46.09 10.14 -28.25
CA SER A 364 45.30 9.02 -28.77
C SER A 364 44.54 8.28 -27.66
N THR A 365 45.16 8.11 -26.48
CA THR A 365 44.51 7.46 -25.33
C THR A 365 43.42 8.34 -24.72
N MET A 366 43.63 9.66 -24.62
CA MET A 366 42.63 10.62 -24.17
C MET A 366 41.42 10.65 -25.11
N ARG A 367 41.64 10.59 -26.43
CA ARG A 367 40.57 10.51 -27.42
C ARG A 367 39.75 9.23 -27.29
N ASN A 368 40.41 8.09 -27.06
CA ASN A 368 39.71 6.83 -26.82
C ASN A 368 38.90 6.86 -25.51
N MET A 369 39.39 7.53 -24.47
CA MET A 369 38.64 7.71 -23.21
C MET A 369 37.42 8.63 -23.40
N GLU A 370 37.54 9.72 -24.16
CA GLU A 370 36.42 10.59 -24.53
C GLU A 370 35.35 9.83 -25.31
N ASP A 371 35.75 9.04 -26.31
CA ASP A 371 34.84 8.21 -27.11
C ASP A 371 34.13 7.15 -26.24
N LEU A 372 34.83 6.52 -25.29
CA LEU A 372 34.23 5.54 -24.37
C LEU A 372 33.23 6.18 -23.41
N LEU A 373 33.50 7.38 -22.89
CA LEU A 373 32.58 8.12 -22.03
C LEU A 373 31.34 8.58 -22.79
N SER A 374 31.47 8.87 -24.09
CA SER A 374 30.34 9.27 -24.95
C SER A 374 29.41 8.10 -25.34
N GLN A 375 29.87 6.85 -25.27
CA GLN A 375 29.10 5.67 -25.70
C GLN A 375 28.17 5.08 -24.63
N GLY A 376 28.15 5.62 -23.40
CA GLY A 376 27.46 4.98 -22.27
C GLY A 376 26.69 5.92 -21.36
N GLY A 377 25.56 6.45 -21.83
CA GLY A 377 24.58 7.17 -21.01
C GLY A 377 23.27 6.38 -20.84
N LEU A 378 23.03 5.80 -19.67
CA LEU A 378 21.78 5.10 -19.35
C LEU A 378 20.89 5.88 -18.37
N THR A 379 21.45 6.86 -17.66
CA THR A 379 20.77 7.68 -16.64
C THR A 379 21.26 9.13 -16.66
N GLU A 380 20.41 10.09 -16.29
CA GLU A 380 20.74 11.53 -16.28
C GLU A 380 21.94 11.87 -15.35
N ALA A 381 22.11 11.10 -14.26
CA ALA A 381 23.28 11.21 -13.39
C ALA A 381 24.57 10.66 -14.03
N SER A 382 24.48 9.61 -14.87
CA SER A 382 25.65 9.12 -15.63
C SER A 382 26.05 10.10 -16.71
N ASP A 383 25.08 10.77 -17.33
CA ASP A 383 25.33 11.79 -18.36
C ASP A 383 25.99 13.03 -17.77
N ALA A 384 25.52 13.50 -16.59
CA ALA A 384 26.16 14.61 -15.88
C ALA A 384 27.64 14.27 -15.53
N PHE A 385 27.90 13.08 -15.01
CA PHE A 385 29.26 12.64 -14.70
C PHE A 385 30.13 12.46 -15.96
N ALA A 386 29.58 11.91 -17.05
CA ALA A 386 30.28 11.76 -18.32
C ALA A 386 30.64 13.11 -18.93
N THR A 387 29.75 14.11 -18.83
CA THR A 387 30.05 15.48 -19.29
C THR A 387 31.12 16.16 -18.43
N GLU A 388 31.12 15.94 -17.11
CA GLU A 388 32.16 16.45 -16.22
C GLU A 388 33.52 15.80 -16.53
N GLN A 389 33.56 14.47 -16.72
CA GLN A 389 34.79 13.77 -17.10
C GLN A 389 35.29 14.15 -18.50
N ALA A 390 34.39 14.30 -19.48
CA ALA A 390 34.75 14.79 -20.81
C ALA A 390 35.34 16.21 -20.74
N SER A 391 34.80 17.08 -19.88
CA SER A 391 35.35 18.42 -19.66
C SER A 391 36.76 18.40 -19.07
N LYS A 392 37.03 17.50 -18.11
CA LYS A 392 38.36 17.30 -17.52
C LYS A 392 39.35 16.71 -18.53
N ILE A 393 38.93 15.76 -19.36
CA ILE A 393 39.77 15.21 -20.45
C ILE A 393 40.11 16.30 -21.47
N LYS A 394 39.16 17.17 -21.78
CA LYS A 394 39.41 18.33 -22.66
C LYS A 394 40.42 19.31 -22.05
N GLU A 395 40.33 19.58 -20.75
CA GLU A 395 41.30 20.41 -20.03
C GLU A 395 42.70 19.78 -20.01
N LEU A 396 42.80 18.47 -19.75
CA LEU A 396 44.06 17.74 -19.83
C LEU A 396 44.65 17.76 -21.24
N ARG A 397 43.83 17.61 -22.27
CA ARG A 397 44.27 17.72 -23.67
C ARG A 397 44.82 19.11 -24.00
N GLN A 398 44.19 20.16 -23.46
CA GLN A 398 44.70 21.52 -23.60
C GLN A 398 46.06 21.66 -22.90
N MET A 399 46.22 21.12 -21.70
CA MET A 399 47.49 21.14 -20.98
C MET A 399 48.60 20.37 -21.70
N VAL A 400 48.29 19.22 -22.31
CA VAL A 400 49.26 18.45 -23.12
C VAL A 400 49.66 19.23 -24.37
N ASN A 401 48.71 19.87 -25.05
CA ASN A 401 49.01 20.73 -26.20
C ASN A 401 49.83 21.97 -25.80
N ASP A 402 49.56 22.56 -24.63
CA ASP A 402 50.38 23.64 -24.09
C ASP A 402 51.79 23.14 -23.74
N SER A 403 51.93 21.88 -23.27
CA SER A 403 53.23 21.27 -23.01
C SER A 403 54.04 21.00 -24.30
N GLU A 404 53.37 20.58 -25.39
CA GLU A 404 53.97 20.46 -26.72
C GLU A 404 54.51 21.82 -27.20
N LEU A 405 53.71 22.88 -27.05
CA LEU A 405 54.13 24.25 -27.38
C LEU A 405 55.33 24.70 -26.54
N TYR A 406 55.37 24.36 -25.25
CA TYR A 406 56.54 24.67 -24.41
C TYR A 406 57.80 23.93 -24.87
N VAL A 407 57.68 22.67 -25.28
CA VAL A 407 58.79 21.90 -25.84
C VAL A 407 59.27 22.53 -27.15
N GLU A 408 58.35 22.89 -28.06
CA GLU A 408 58.69 23.56 -29.32
C GLU A 408 59.42 24.91 -29.08
N VAL A 409 58.95 25.70 -28.11
CA VAL A 409 59.61 26.95 -27.71
C VAL A 409 61.01 26.69 -27.15
N LEU A 410 61.17 25.66 -26.31
CA LEU A 410 62.47 25.26 -25.77
C LEU A 410 63.44 24.75 -26.86
N GLU A 411 62.94 23.99 -27.84
CA GLU A 411 63.73 23.56 -28.99
C GLU A 411 64.18 24.76 -29.83
N ARG A 412 63.28 25.70 -30.10
CA ARG A 412 63.59 26.96 -30.79
C ARG A 412 64.64 27.77 -30.03
N ASP A 413 64.54 27.85 -28.70
CA ASP A 413 65.50 28.60 -27.89
C ASP A 413 66.85 27.89 -27.77
N LEU A 414 66.88 26.55 -27.72
CA LEU A 414 68.10 25.77 -27.81
C LEU A 414 68.78 25.94 -29.17
N GLU A 415 68.01 25.97 -30.26
CA GLU A 415 68.55 26.21 -31.60
C GLU A 415 69.10 27.63 -31.73
N LYS A 416 68.40 28.65 -31.22
CA LYS A 416 68.94 30.01 -31.14
C LYS A 416 70.25 30.06 -30.33
N ALA A 417 70.30 29.40 -29.18
CA ALA A 417 71.49 29.33 -28.36
C ALA A 417 72.64 28.60 -29.08
N ARG A 418 72.31 27.56 -29.87
CA ARG A 418 73.26 26.81 -30.68
C ARG A 418 73.83 27.65 -31.82
N VAL A 419 72.97 28.33 -32.58
CA VAL A 419 73.35 29.28 -33.64
C VAL A 419 74.18 30.43 -33.08
N LEU A 420 73.79 30.98 -31.92
CA LEU A 420 74.59 32.00 -31.22
C LEU A 420 75.97 31.47 -30.84
N ARG A 421 76.05 30.27 -30.26
CA ARG A 421 77.32 29.63 -29.91
C ARG A 421 78.19 29.41 -31.13
N GLU A 422 77.63 28.87 -32.20
CA GLU A 422 78.32 28.64 -33.48
C GLU A 422 78.82 29.96 -34.09
N SER A 423 77.99 31.02 -34.06
CA SER A 423 78.39 32.35 -34.54
C SER A 423 79.52 32.98 -33.71
N LEU A 424 79.51 32.78 -32.40
CA LEU A 424 80.55 33.26 -31.50
C LEU A 424 81.84 32.45 -31.64
N GLU A 425 81.74 31.13 -31.78
CA GLU A 425 82.88 30.24 -32.03
C GLU A 425 83.51 30.52 -33.39
N TYR A 426 82.71 30.84 -34.41
CA TYR A 426 83.17 31.30 -35.71
C TYR A 426 83.90 32.65 -35.61
N LYS A 427 83.34 33.63 -34.89
CA LYS A 427 84.00 34.92 -34.62
C LYS A 427 85.30 34.79 -33.84
N LEU A 428 85.38 33.83 -32.91
CA LEU A 428 86.55 33.58 -32.07
C LEU A 428 87.66 32.83 -32.84
N SER A 429 87.28 31.94 -33.76
CA SER A 429 88.20 31.21 -34.65
C SER A 429 88.69 32.05 -35.84
N HIS A 430 87.93 33.08 -36.25
CA HIS A 430 88.27 33.94 -37.40
C HIS A 430 88.22 35.44 -37.03
N PRO A 431 89.18 35.94 -36.22
CA PRO A 431 89.21 37.33 -35.76
C PRO A 431 89.42 38.38 -36.87
N GLU A 432 89.85 37.97 -38.07
CA GLU A 432 89.97 38.84 -39.26
C GLU A 432 88.61 39.15 -39.92
N SER A 433 87.55 38.40 -39.58
CA SER A 433 86.19 38.59 -40.13
C SER A 433 85.41 39.75 -39.49
N LEU A 434 85.91 40.31 -38.38
CA LEU A 434 85.29 41.44 -37.66
C LEU A 434 85.29 42.76 -38.45
N THR A 435 85.99 42.81 -39.59
CA THR A 435 86.06 43.97 -40.48
C THR A 435 85.19 43.86 -41.74
N ASN A 436 84.45 42.75 -41.92
CA ASN A 436 83.57 42.59 -43.08
C ASN A 436 82.16 43.16 -42.82
N PRO A 437 81.60 43.95 -43.77
CA PRO A 437 80.30 44.59 -43.62
C PRO A 437 79.10 43.62 -43.74
N GLU A 438 79.32 42.31 -43.90
CA GLU A 438 78.25 41.30 -43.95
C GLU A 438 77.62 41.01 -42.57
N PHE A 439 78.16 41.56 -41.47
CA PHE A 439 77.57 41.45 -40.14
C PHE A 439 76.52 42.55 -39.80
N GLN A 440 76.15 43.41 -40.77
CA GLN A 440 75.05 44.37 -40.60
C GLN A 440 73.67 43.73 -40.42
N ASP A 441 73.49 42.44 -40.75
CA ASP A 441 72.23 41.72 -40.49
C ASP A 441 71.91 41.61 -38.98
N SER A 442 72.90 41.70 -38.10
CA SER A 442 72.66 41.71 -36.65
C SER A 442 72.03 43.02 -36.17
N ASP A 443 72.29 44.15 -36.84
CA ASP A 443 71.66 45.45 -36.52
C ASP A 443 70.25 45.54 -37.13
N VAL A 444 70.02 44.95 -38.31
CA VAL A 444 68.68 44.85 -38.92
C VAL A 444 67.75 43.92 -38.12
N LEU A 445 68.29 42.84 -37.54
CA LEU A 445 67.54 41.99 -36.61
C LEU A 445 67.19 42.72 -35.32
N LEU A 446 68.10 43.54 -34.79
CA LEU A 446 67.85 44.38 -33.61
C LEU A 446 66.80 45.46 -33.85
N GLU A 447 66.80 46.09 -35.03
CA GLU A 447 65.77 47.07 -35.43
C GLU A 447 64.41 46.38 -35.61
N LYS A 448 64.38 45.19 -36.21
CA LYS A 448 63.16 44.38 -36.34
C LYS A 448 62.64 43.88 -34.98
N GLU A 449 63.53 43.46 -34.08
CA GLU A 449 63.16 43.10 -32.70
C GLU A 449 62.63 44.30 -31.91
N LEU A 450 63.15 45.51 -32.19
CA LEU A 450 62.66 46.75 -31.59
C LEU A 450 61.25 47.10 -32.09
N ASP A 451 61.01 46.99 -33.40
CA ASP A 451 59.68 47.19 -34.02
C ASP A 451 58.68 46.12 -33.54
N GLU A 452 59.10 44.86 -33.41
CA GLU A 452 58.28 43.78 -32.85
C GLU A 452 57.96 44.02 -31.37
N LEU A 453 58.90 44.54 -30.57
CA LEU A 453 58.66 44.94 -29.18
C LEU A 453 57.72 46.14 -29.08
N GLU A 454 57.83 47.11 -29.98
CA GLU A 454 56.93 48.26 -30.02
C GLU A 454 55.51 47.83 -30.40
N ASN A 455 55.37 46.92 -31.38
CA ASN A 455 54.08 46.34 -31.77
C ASN A 455 53.48 45.48 -30.65
N LEU A 456 54.28 44.65 -29.97
CA LEU A 456 53.82 43.88 -28.81
C LEU A 456 53.40 44.79 -27.65
N ARG A 457 54.05 45.94 -27.48
CA ARG A 457 53.68 46.94 -26.49
C ARG A 457 52.36 47.62 -26.86
N GLU A 458 52.16 47.99 -28.13
CA GLU A 458 50.91 48.57 -28.62
C GLU A 458 49.74 47.59 -28.46
N ILE A 459 49.94 46.31 -28.81
CA ILE A 459 48.94 45.24 -28.61
C ILE A 459 48.62 45.05 -27.13
N ASN A 460 49.61 45.14 -26.25
CA ASN A 460 49.40 45.01 -24.80
C ASN A 460 48.65 46.22 -24.23
N ASP A 461 48.96 47.43 -24.70
CA ASP A 461 48.22 48.65 -24.34
C ASP A 461 46.76 48.58 -24.83
N GLU A 462 46.51 48.02 -26.02
CA GLU A 462 45.16 47.78 -26.56
C GLU A 462 44.41 46.71 -25.75
N LEU A 463 45.07 45.60 -25.40
CA LEU A 463 44.52 44.56 -24.52
C LEU A 463 44.21 45.10 -23.12
N GLU A 464 45.04 45.98 -22.57
CA GLU A 464 44.77 46.60 -21.28
C GLU A 464 43.58 47.57 -21.35
N ALA A 465 43.43 48.28 -22.46
CA ALA A 465 42.26 49.11 -22.73
C ALA A 465 40.98 48.28 -22.88
N GLU A 466 41.02 47.15 -23.60
CA GLU A 466 39.90 46.21 -23.69
C GLU A 466 39.58 45.57 -22.35
N ARG A 467 40.58 45.20 -21.56
CA ARG A 467 40.37 44.68 -20.20
C ARG A 467 39.69 45.71 -19.31
N LYS A 468 40.09 46.98 -19.39
CA LYS A 468 39.42 48.08 -18.67
C LYS A 468 37.98 48.25 -19.16
N ARG A 469 37.72 48.16 -20.46
CA ARG A 469 36.36 48.21 -21.02
C ARG A 469 35.49 47.04 -20.55
N LEU A 470 35.99 45.81 -20.63
CA LEU A 470 35.26 44.60 -20.19
C LEU A 470 35.00 44.61 -18.69
N THR A 471 35.94 45.10 -17.87
CA THR A 471 35.71 45.24 -16.42
C THR A 471 34.66 46.30 -16.10
N THR A 472 34.57 47.41 -16.85
CA THR A 472 33.47 48.36 -16.71
C THR A 472 32.12 47.76 -17.15
N GLU A 473 32.09 46.98 -18.24
CA GLU A 473 30.88 46.32 -18.73
C GLU A 473 30.38 45.23 -17.76
N LEU A 474 31.30 44.51 -17.11
CA LEU A 474 30.97 43.57 -16.03
C LEU A 474 30.40 44.29 -14.79
N TYR A 475 30.95 45.46 -14.44
CA TYR A 475 30.44 46.25 -13.31
C TYR A 475 29.04 46.81 -13.60
N ASP A 476 28.79 47.28 -14.82
CA ASP A 476 27.46 47.70 -15.27
C ASP A 476 26.48 46.51 -15.32
N GLY A 477 26.93 45.34 -15.77
CA GLY A 477 26.15 44.10 -15.69
C GLY A 477 25.80 43.72 -14.25
N GLN A 478 26.73 43.90 -13.31
CA GLN A 478 26.49 43.68 -11.89
C GLN A 478 25.45 44.67 -11.34
N ALA A 479 25.52 45.95 -11.71
CA ALA A 479 24.50 46.94 -11.34
C ALA A 479 23.11 46.56 -11.89
N GLN A 480 23.02 46.10 -13.14
CA GLN A 480 21.77 45.61 -13.72
C GLN A 480 21.22 44.38 -12.99
N THR A 481 22.06 43.44 -12.56
CA THR A 481 21.60 42.29 -11.77
C THR A 481 21.05 42.69 -10.41
N GLU A 482 21.62 43.71 -9.77
CA GLU A 482 21.11 44.26 -8.52
C GLU A 482 19.75 44.95 -8.72
N GLU A 483 19.56 45.70 -9.81
CA GLU A 483 18.27 46.26 -10.18
C GLU A 483 17.22 45.18 -10.49
N PHE A 484 17.59 44.12 -11.19
CA PHE A 484 16.73 42.96 -11.42
C PHE A 484 16.32 42.28 -10.11
N SER A 485 17.24 42.16 -9.14
CA SER A 485 16.93 41.60 -7.82
C SER A 485 15.91 42.46 -7.06
N LYS A 486 16.04 43.79 -7.13
CA LYS A 486 15.07 44.74 -6.55
C LYS A 486 13.72 44.66 -7.25
N LEU A 487 13.71 44.47 -8.57
CA LEU A 487 12.47 44.30 -9.34
C LEU A 487 11.78 42.98 -8.99
N ARG A 488 12.53 41.88 -8.89
CA ARG A 488 12.03 40.57 -8.46
C ARG A 488 11.40 40.65 -7.07
N HIS A 489 12.07 41.31 -6.12
CA HIS A 489 11.51 41.50 -4.77
C HIS A 489 10.21 42.33 -4.78
N LYS A 490 10.09 43.33 -5.67
CA LYS A 490 8.83 44.08 -5.86
C LYS A 490 7.73 43.23 -6.47
N VAL A 491 8.05 42.34 -7.41
CA VAL A 491 7.08 41.39 -7.98
C VAL A 491 6.58 40.45 -6.88
N ASP A 492 7.47 39.86 -6.08
CA ASP A 492 7.07 38.99 -4.96
C ASP A 492 6.20 39.72 -3.93
N GLU A 493 6.44 41.01 -3.69
CA GLU A 493 5.59 41.83 -2.80
C GLU A 493 4.21 42.10 -3.42
N LEU A 494 4.13 42.31 -4.73
CA LEU A 494 2.87 42.48 -5.46
C LEU A 494 2.07 41.17 -5.50
N ASP A 495 2.71 40.04 -5.71
CA ASP A 495 2.05 38.73 -5.70
C ASP A 495 1.47 38.42 -4.33
N LYS A 496 2.21 38.68 -3.24
CA LYS A 496 1.67 38.58 -1.87
C LYS A 496 0.47 39.49 -1.63
N LYS A 497 0.47 40.69 -2.20
CA LYS A 497 -0.70 41.60 -2.12
C LYS A 497 -1.87 41.03 -2.91
N ILE A 498 -1.64 40.47 -4.10
CA ILE A 498 -2.68 39.82 -4.91
C ILE A 498 -3.28 38.66 -4.12
N ASP A 499 -2.47 37.78 -3.55
CA ASP A 499 -2.94 36.65 -2.73
C ASP A 499 -3.79 37.13 -1.55
N SER A 500 -3.33 38.17 -0.83
CA SER A 500 -4.10 38.73 0.30
C SER A 500 -5.45 39.30 -0.13
N VAL A 501 -5.50 39.93 -1.31
CA VAL A 501 -6.72 40.49 -1.89
C VAL A 501 -7.64 39.38 -2.37
N GLN A 502 -7.12 38.35 -3.04
CA GLN A 502 -7.89 37.18 -3.44
C GLN A 502 -8.50 36.47 -2.24
N GLN A 503 -7.73 36.27 -1.17
CA GLN A 503 -8.24 35.69 0.07
C GLN A 503 -9.35 36.56 0.68
N SER A 504 -9.17 37.88 0.71
CA SER A 504 -10.23 38.81 1.15
C SER A 504 -11.48 38.76 0.26
N TYR A 505 -11.34 38.52 -1.05
CA TYR A 505 -12.49 38.35 -1.94
C TYR A 505 -13.23 37.05 -1.65
N VAL A 506 -12.50 35.93 -1.47
CA VAL A 506 -13.10 34.64 -1.09
C VAL A 506 -13.83 34.75 0.25
N GLU A 507 -13.24 35.41 1.25
CA GLU A 507 -13.91 35.64 2.53
C GLU A 507 -15.17 36.50 2.40
N MET A 508 -15.16 37.49 1.50
CA MET A 508 -16.36 38.28 1.21
C MET A 508 -17.42 37.44 0.48
N GLU A 509 -17.04 36.61 -0.49
CA GLU A 509 -17.95 35.67 -1.17
C GLU A 509 -18.55 34.66 -0.20
N GLU A 510 -17.75 34.07 0.69
CA GLU A 510 -18.24 33.19 1.75
C GLU A 510 -19.22 33.91 2.67
N LYS A 511 -18.94 35.16 3.06
CA LYS A 511 -19.88 35.97 3.86
C LYS A 511 -21.18 36.24 3.10
N TYR A 512 -21.12 36.54 1.81
CA TYR A 512 -22.31 36.75 0.99
C TYR A 512 -23.11 35.47 0.78
N LEU A 513 -22.45 34.34 0.52
CA LEU A 513 -23.10 33.03 0.40
C LEU A 513 -23.75 32.62 1.72
N ASN A 514 -23.06 32.77 2.84
CA ASN A 514 -23.62 32.50 4.16
C ASN A 514 -24.82 33.41 4.49
N ALA A 515 -24.77 34.68 4.08
CA ALA A 515 -25.91 35.59 4.24
C ALA A 515 -27.11 35.22 3.35
N MET A 516 -26.89 34.72 2.13
CA MET A 516 -27.96 34.20 1.28
C MET A 516 -28.57 32.91 1.84
N MET A 517 -27.74 31.95 2.26
CA MET A 517 -28.20 30.69 2.86
C MET A 517 -29.00 30.94 4.16
N ALA A 518 -28.54 31.86 5.01
CA ALA A 518 -29.27 32.24 6.22
C ALA A 518 -30.61 32.97 5.93
N GLY A 519 -30.78 33.54 4.74
CA GLY A 519 -32.04 34.12 4.28
C GLY A 519 -33.03 33.09 3.72
N GLU A 520 -32.54 31.96 3.19
CA GLU A 520 -33.37 30.85 2.68
C GLU A 520 -33.93 29.96 3.80
N ASP A 521 -33.24 29.82 4.94
CA ASP A 521 -33.73 29.08 6.12
C ASP A 521 -34.77 29.88 6.96
N GLY A 522 -35.10 31.11 6.55
CA GLY A 522 -36.00 32.04 7.25
C GLY A 522 -37.40 32.22 6.63
N LEU A 523 -37.75 31.43 5.63
CA LEU A 523 -39.07 31.36 4.97
C LEU A 523 -39.68 29.97 5.16
#